data_AF-A0A560WT07-F1
#
_entry.id   AF-A0A560WT07-F1
#
_cell.length_a   1.000
_cell.length_b   1.000
_cell.length_c   1.000
_cell.angle_alpha   90.00
_cell.angle_beta   90.00
_cell.angle_gamma   90.00
#
_symmetry.space_group_name_H-M   'P 1'
#
loop_
_entity.id
_entity.type
_entity.pdbx_description
1 polymer ?
#
loop_
_entity_poly.entity_id
_entity_poly.type
_entity_poly.pdbx_seq_one_letter_code
_entity_poly.pdbx_strand_id
1 'polypeptide(L)'
;MNKVKSLVLAGLLAFAPSIAMNGQALAQDNVAAAAAPAADNAAAPADSAANATEAAPVAKVAAPPRMKPTEGIGMPKPGEVTLQEQFTSTGHTARWLHDKMLLPLIFAISILVLALMLYAMWRFRASANPIPSKTSHNTLIEVVWTVLPVLILLVVAVPSIGLLADQYKPAPKDALTVKVTGYQWYWGYEYPDAGIPEFVSNMLTEEQAKASGEPHQLAADNRLVLPVGRPIKLIITGADVIHSFAVPSLWVKMDAVPGRLNEKSFTIEKPGVYYGQCSELCGARHGFMPIAIEALPPAQFDQWVLSQGGKLPGAAPAAAETAQAAAPAAAPVADAKL
;
A
#
# COMPACT_ATOMS: atom_id res chain seq x y z
N MET A 1 -4.72 20.00 -27.20
CA MET A 1 -4.00 21.22 -26.74
C MET A 1 -3.15 21.04 -25.46
N ASN A 2 -3.02 19.83 -24.88
CA ASN A 2 -2.43 19.65 -23.53
C ASN A 2 -1.04 18.99 -23.46
N LYS A 3 -0.49 18.44 -24.54
CA LYS A 3 0.85 17.81 -24.51
C LYS A 3 2.01 18.80 -24.71
N VAL A 4 1.77 19.90 -25.43
CA VAL A 4 2.81 20.89 -25.77
C VAL A 4 3.12 21.84 -24.60
N LYS A 5 2.12 22.18 -23.76
CA LYS A 5 2.33 23.04 -22.59
C LYS A 5 3.16 22.37 -21.50
N SER A 6 3.13 21.04 -21.41
CA SER A 6 3.90 20.29 -20.40
C SER A 6 5.39 20.20 -20.74
N LEU A 7 5.75 20.24 -22.02
CA LEU A 7 7.15 20.31 -22.47
C LEU A 7 7.79 21.68 -22.22
N VAL A 8 7.01 22.77 -22.33
CA VAL A 8 7.51 24.13 -22.13
C VAL A 8 7.79 24.41 -20.64
N LEU A 9 7.02 23.82 -19.73
CA LEU A 9 7.22 24.01 -18.28
C LEU A 9 8.43 23.22 -17.74
N ALA A 10 8.75 22.06 -18.33
CA ALA A 10 9.91 21.26 -17.96
C ALA A 10 11.24 21.91 -18.40
N GLY A 11 11.25 22.68 -19.50
CA GLY A 11 12.44 23.40 -19.98
C GLY A 11 12.84 24.61 -19.13
N LEU A 12 11.90 25.23 -18.42
CA LEU A 12 12.15 26.45 -17.62
C LEU A 12 12.75 26.18 -16.23
N LEU A 13 12.65 24.95 -15.72
CA LEU A 13 13.26 24.55 -14.43
C LEU A 13 14.74 24.13 -14.55
N ALA A 14 15.26 23.98 -15.76
CA ALA A 14 16.65 23.58 -16.01
C ALA A 14 17.68 24.73 -15.86
N PHE A 15 17.24 25.96 -15.58
CA PHE A 15 18.10 27.15 -15.49
C PHE A 15 17.90 27.99 -14.22
N ALA A 16 17.56 27.36 -13.09
CA ALA A 16 17.61 28.03 -11.79
C ALA A 16 19.03 27.90 -11.20
N PRO A 17 19.73 29.00 -10.86
CA PRO A 17 21.02 28.93 -10.18
C PRO A 17 20.86 28.38 -8.76
N SER A 18 21.75 27.45 -8.39
CA SER A 18 21.85 26.83 -7.07
C SER A 18 22.07 27.89 -5.99
N ILE A 19 21.04 28.17 -5.20
CA ILE A 19 21.20 28.92 -3.94
C ILE A 19 21.69 27.94 -2.88
N ALA A 20 22.90 28.16 -2.41
CA ALA A 20 23.47 27.45 -1.28
C ALA A 20 22.65 27.74 -0.01
N MET A 21 22.02 26.71 0.57
CA MET A 21 21.49 26.79 1.92
C MET A 21 22.59 26.41 2.90
N ASN A 22 23.07 27.40 3.66
CA ASN A 22 23.92 27.23 4.82
C ASN A 22 23.21 26.32 5.84
N GLY A 23 23.96 25.35 6.37
CA GLY A 23 23.52 24.49 7.45
C GLY A 23 23.32 25.26 8.75
N GLN A 24 22.18 25.03 9.40
CA GLN A 24 22.06 25.12 10.85
C GLN A 24 21.86 23.70 11.36
N ALA A 25 22.90 23.17 12.01
CA ALA A 25 22.81 21.95 12.79
C ALA A 25 21.83 22.18 13.94
N LEU A 26 20.75 21.39 13.98
CA LEU A 26 19.92 21.28 15.17
C LEU A 26 20.62 20.34 16.15
N ALA A 27 20.98 20.89 17.31
CA ALA A 27 21.54 20.13 18.42
C ALA A 27 20.57 19.02 18.85
N GLN A 28 21.06 17.78 18.90
CA GLN A 28 20.40 16.69 19.61
C GLN A 28 20.66 16.86 21.11
N ASP A 29 19.65 17.30 21.85
CA ASP A 29 19.65 17.14 23.29
C ASP A 29 19.43 15.65 23.60
N ASN A 30 20.49 15.01 24.09
CA ASN A 30 20.47 13.66 24.63
C ASN A 30 19.61 13.63 25.90
N VAL A 31 18.36 13.20 25.78
CA VAL A 31 17.59 12.74 26.93
C VAL A 31 17.79 11.23 27.04
N ALA A 32 18.51 10.83 28.09
CA ALA A 32 18.76 9.44 28.43
C ALA A 32 17.43 8.65 28.49
N ALA A 33 17.40 7.52 27.77
CA ALA A 33 16.30 6.57 27.86
C ALA A 33 16.25 5.99 29.29
N ALA A 34 15.25 6.42 30.07
CA ALA A 34 14.88 5.73 31.28
C ALA A 34 14.22 4.40 30.90
N ALA A 35 14.77 3.30 31.43
CA ALA A 35 14.26 1.96 31.24
C ALA A 35 12.79 1.89 31.73
N ALA A 36 11.89 1.49 30.83
CA ALA A 36 10.53 1.13 31.22
C ALA A 36 10.58 -0.18 32.03
N PRO A 37 9.98 -0.26 33.23
CA PRO A 37 9.95 -1.49 33.99
C PRO A 37 9.05 -2.52 33.31
N ALA A 38 9.49 -3.78 33.36
CA ALA A 38 8.70 -4.93 32.96
C ALA A 38 7.39 -4.96 33.76
N ALA A 39 6.25 -5.03 33.06
CA ALA A 39 4.97 -5.27 33.68
C ALA A 39 4.63 -6.77 33.55
N ASP A 40 4.66 -7.44 34.69
CA ASP A 40 4.21 -8.80 34.91
C ASP A 40 2.73 -8.99 34.57
N ASN A 41 2.41 -10.20 34.12
CA ASN A 41 1.05 -10.73 33.99
C ASN A 41 0.33 -10.70 35.35
N ALA A 42 -0.82 -10.02 35.45
CA ALA A 42 -1.80 -10.28 36.50
C ALA A 42 -3.24 -9.87 36.13
N ALA A 43 -4.10 -10.89 36.12
CA ALA A 43 -5.51 -10.95 36.52
C ALA A 43 -6.54 -9.93 35.98
N ALA A 44 -7.57 -10.52 35.34
CA ALA A 44 -8.85 -9.89 35.00
C ALA A 44 -9.60 -9.33 36.22
N PRO A 45 -10.37 -8.25 36.09
CA PRO A 45 -11.43 -7.91 37.02
C PRO A 45 -12.77 -8.55 36.61
N ALA A 46 -13.44 -9.09 37.61
CA ALA A 46 -14.77 -9.69 37.54
C ALA A 46 -15.90 -8.66 37.37
N ASP A 47 -16.97 -9.14 36.73
CA ASP A 47 -18.38 -8.75 36.76
C ASP A 47 -18.78 -7.43 37.43
N SER A 48 -19.33 -6.51 36.61
CA SER A 48 -20.45 -5.67 37.03
C SER A 48 -21.55 -5.68 35.98
N ALA A 49 -22.57 -6.49 36.24
CA ALA A 49 -23.82 -6.52 35.50
C ALA A 49 -24.73 -5.38 35.97
N ALA A 50 -25.09 -4.47 35.08
CA ALA A 50 -26.32 -3.67 35.19
C ALA A 50 -26.73 -3.04 33.85
N ASN A 51 -27.85 -3.52 33.31
CA ASN A 51 -28.76 -2.89 32.35
C ASN A 51 -28.18 -2.29 31.05
N ALA A 52 -28.04 -3.15 30.03
CA ALA A 52 -28.27 -2.76 28.65
C ALA A 52 -29.51 -3.51 28.15
N THR A 53 -30.56 -2.78 27.79
CA THR A 53 -31.72 -3.34 27.09
C THR A 53 -31.26 -3.97 25.78
N GLU A 54 -31.43 -5.28 25.69
CA GLU A 54 -31.04 -6.12 24.58
C GLU A 54 -31.82 -5.71 23.32
N ALA A 55 -31.15 -5.06 22.38
CA ALA A 55 -31.67 -4.91 21.03
C ALA A 55 -31.80 -6.31 20.41
N ALA A 56 -32.96 -6.58 19.79
CA ALA A 56 -33.26 -7.86 19.18
C ALA A 56 -32.10 -8.38 18.30
N PRO A 57 -31.77 -9.68 18.34
CA PRO A 57 -30.60 -10.21 17.65
C PRO A 57 -30.81 -10.09 16.13
N VAL A 58 -30.01 -9.23 15.50
CA VAL A 58 -29.88 -9.20 14.05
C VAL A 58 -29.39 -10.58 13.62
N ALA A 59 -30.11 -11.24 12.70
CA ALA A 59 -29.73 -12.55 12.20
C ALA A 59 -28.27 -12.53 11.72
N LYS A 60 -27.43 -13.37 12.33
CA LYS A 60 -25.99 -13.37 12.12
C LYS A 60 -25.69 -13.87 10.71
N VAL A 61 -25.35 -12.97 9.80
CA VAL A 61 -24.95 -13.32 8.43
C VAL A 61 -23.67 -14.15 8.50
N ALA A 62 -23.67 -15.33 7.88
CA ALA A 62 -22.48 -16.17 7.84
C ALA A 62 -21.39 -15.49 7.01
N ALA A 63 -20.15 -15.49 7.50
CA ALA A 63 -19.01 -15.00 6.74
C ALA A 63 -18.81 -15.82 5.45
N PRO A 64 -18.34 -15.21 4.36
CA PRO A 64 -17.95 -15.97 3.18
C PRO A 64 -16.82 -16.94 3.53
N PRO A 65 -16.72 -18.08 2.82
CA PRO A 65 -15.61 -19.01 3.00
C PRO A 65 -14.27 -18.30 2.77
N ARG A 66 -13.32 -18.50 3.68
CA ARG A 66 -11.95 -17.96 3.54
C ARG A 66 -11.32 -18.46 2.24
N MET A 67 -10.87 -17.52 1.41
CA MET A 67 -10.27 -17.80 0.12
C MET A 67 -8.93 -18.53 0.29
N LYS A 68 -8.69 -19.58 -0.49
CA LYS A 68 -7.38 -20.23 -0.54
C LYS A 68 -6.42 -19.42 -1.41
N PRO A 69 -5.14 -19.28 -1.04
CA PRO A 69 -4.16 -18.65 -1.91
C PRO A 69 -4.04 -19.40 -3.23
N THR A 70 -3.86 -18.65 -4.32
CA THR A 70 -3.66 -19.22 -5.66
C THR A 70 -2.22 -18.96 -6.08
N GLU A 71 -1.49 -20.01 -6.43
CA GLU A 71 -0.09 -19.89 -6.82
C GLU A 71 0.12 -18.81 -7.89
N GLY A 72 1.03 -17.89 -7.61
CA GLY A 72 1.36 -16.77 -8.48
C GLY A 72 0.44 -15.56 -8.44
N ILE A 73 -0.62 -15.59 -7.63
CA ILE A 73 -1.37 -14.39 -7.28
C ILE A 73 -0.86 -13.91 -5.93
N GLY A 74 -0.29 -12.71 -5.92
CA GLY A 74 0.01 -12.00 -4.68
C GLY A 74 1.05 -12.64 -3.76
N MET A 75 1.90 -13.54 -4.26
CA MET A 75 2.92 -14.24 -3.47
C MET A 75 4.24 -14.37 -4.26
N PRO A 76 5.41 -14.46 -3.59
CA PRO A 76 6.67 -14.73 -4.27
C PRO A 76 6.70 -16.15 -4.85
N LYS A 77 7.37 -16.33 -5.98
CA LYS A 77 7.62 -17.66 -6.58
C LYS A 77 9.08 -18.06 -6.40
N PRO A 78 9.38 -19.33 -6.05
CA PRO A 78 10.76 -19.81 -6.01
C PRO A 78 11.51 -19.58 -7.34
N GLY A 79 12.67 -18.94 -7.26
CA GLY A 79 13.49 -18.64 -8.44
C GLY A 79 13.04 -17.45 -9.30
N GLU A 80 12.01 -16.71 -8.88
CA GLU A 80 11.61 -15.48 -9.56
C GLU A 80 12.68 -14.38 -9.37
N VAL A 81 13.16 -13.82 -10.47
CA VAL A 81 14.23 -12.79 -10.51
C VAL A 81 13.72 -11.39 -10.84
N THR A 82 12.41 -11.24 -10.99
CA THR A 82 11.72 -10.00 -11.33
C THR A 82 10.70 -9.65 -10.24
N LEU A 83 10.04 -8.50 -10.39
CA LEU A 83 8.93 -8.10 -9.54
C LEU A 83 7.76 -9.11 -9.67
N GLN A 84 7.03 -9.29 -8.58
CA GLN A 84 5.78 -10.08 -8.59
C GLN A 84 4.80 -9.55 -9.65
N GLU A 85 3.88 -10.40 -10.11
CA GLU A 85 2.73 -9.96 -10.91
C GLU A 85 1.98 -8.84 -10.19
N GLN A 86 1.62 -7.80 -10.94
CA GLN A 86 0.98 -6.61 -10.42
C GLN A 86 -0.53 -6.71 -10.67
N PHE A 87 -1.33 -6.27 -9.69
CA PHE A 87 -2.78 -6.39 -9.74
C PHE A 87 -3.48 -5.03 -9.50
N THR A 88 -2.76 -3.96 -9.81
CA THR A 88 -3.22 -2.57 -9.78
C THR A 88 -2.71 -1.82 -11.00
N SER A 89 -3.44 -0.82 -11.47
CA SER A 89 -3.08 -0.02 -12.65
C SER A 89 -1.72 0.69 -12.51
N THR A 90 -1.45 1.25 -11.32
CA THR A 90 -0.17 1.87 -10.99
C THR A 90 0.95 0.83 -10.93
N GLY A 91 0.68 -0.36 -10.39
CA GLY A 91 1.62 -1.49 -10.38
C GLY A 91 2.02 -1.94 -11.79
N HIS A 92 1.06 -2.09 -12.71
CA HIS A 92 1.36 -2.43 -14.11
C HIS A 92 2.31 -1.44 -14.77
N THR A 93 2.04 -0.14 -14.57
CA THR A 93 2.86 0.95 -15.11
C THR A 93 4.26 0.93 -14.49
N ALA A 94 4.35 0.73 -13.18
CA ALA A 94 5.61 0.68 -12.48
C ALA A 94 6.47 -0.53 -12.86
N ARG A 95 5.86 -1.71 -13.01
CA ARG A 95 6.54 -2.90 -13.50
C ARG A 95 7.02 -2.72 -14.93
N TRP A 96 6.23 -2.09 -15.80
CA TRP A 96 6.69 -1.76 -17.15
C TRP A 96 7.90 -0.82 -17.13
N LEU A 97 7.86 0.23 -16.29
CA LEU A 97 8.96 1.17 -16.13
C LEU A 97 10.23 0.46 -15.66
N HIS A 98 10.10 -0.45 -14.70
CA HIS A 98 11.20 -1.26 -14.18
C HIS A 98 11.74 -2.25 -15.22
N ASP A 99 10.90 -3.16 -15.72
CA ASP A 99 11.31 -4.31 -16.53
C ASP A 99 11.65 -3.94 -17.98
N LYS A 100 10.95 -2.96 -18.57
CA LYS A 100 11.06 -2.63 -20.00
C LYS A 100 11.88 -1.38 -20.29
N MET A 101 12.10 -0.52 -19.31
CA MET A 101 12.84 0.73 -19.49
C MET A 101 14.11 0.76 -18.64
N LEU A 102 13.98 0.71 -17.30
CA LEU A 102 15.11 0.89 -16.39
C LEU A 102 16.11 -0.26 -16.46
N LEU A 103 15.66 -1.52 -16.32
CA LEU A 103 16.55 -2.68 -16.32
C LEU A 103 17.38 -2.81 -17.61
N PRO A 104 16.80 -2.76 -18.83
CA PRO A 104 17.59 -2.81 -20.06
C PRO A 104 18.56 -1.63 -20.20
N LEU A 105 18.15 -0.43 -19.78
CA LEU A 105 18.98 0.77 -19.86
C LEU A 105 20.23 0.66 -18.97
N ILE A 106 20.05 0.33 -17.68
CA ILE A 106 21.19 0.20 -16.77
C ILE A 106 22.09 -0.97 -17.18
N PHE A 107 21.50 -2.07 -17.66
CA PHE A 107 22.26 -3.22 -18.15
C PHE A 107 23.14 -2.84 -19.34
N ALA A 108 22.60 -2.10 -20.33
CA ALA A 108 23.37 -1.63 -21.48
C ALA A 108 24.53 -0.71 -21.07
N ILE A 109 24.29 0.22 -20.13
CA ILE A 109 25.33 1.12 -19.60
C ILE A 109 26.40 0.32 -18.85
N SER A 110 26.00 -0.61 -17.99
CA SER A 110 26.93 -1.47 -17.25
C SER A 110 27.80 -2.32 -18.18
N ILE A 111 27.22 -2.90 -19.23
CA ILE A 111 27.98 -3.66 -20.24
C ILE A 111 28.93 -2.76 -21.03
N LEU A 112 28.51 -1.55 -21.40
CA LEU A 112 29.39 -0.58 -22.06
C LEU A 112 30.60 -0.24 -21.19
N VAL A 113 30.38 0.10 -19.91
CA VAL A 113 31.44 0.43 -18.97
C VAL A 113 32.37 -0.77 -18.76
N LEU A 114 31.80 -1.96 -18.56
CA LEU A 114 32.57 -3.20 -18.42
C LEU A 114 33.42 -3.48 -19.67
N ALA A 115 32.86 -3.35 -20.86
CA ALA A 115 33.57 -3.57 -22.11
C ALA A 115 34.71 -2.57 -22.31
N LEU A 116 34.50 -1.28 -22.01
CA LEU A 116 35.54 -0.26 -22.06
C LEU A 116 36.66 -0.54 -21.04
N MET A 117 36.30 -0.98 -19.83
CA MET A 117 37.26 -1.36 -18.81
C MET A 117 38.09 -2.58 -19.24
N LEU A 118 37.45 -3.64 -19.72
CA LEU A 118 38.13 -4.84 -20.22
C LEU A 118 39.01 -4.52 -21.43
N TYR A 119 38.54 -3.67 -22.35
CA TYR A 119 39.32 -3.19 -23.47
C TYR A 119 40.55 -2.42 -22.99
N ALA A 120 40.39 -1.51 -22.03
CA ALA A 120 41.50 -0.75 -21.49
C ALA A 120 42.54 -1.65 -20.80
N MET A 121 42.08 -2.59 -19.98
CA MET A 121 42.94 -3.58 -19.31
C MET A 121 43.71 -4.44 -20.33
N TRP A 122 43.04 -4.89 -21.40
CA TRP A 122 43.68 -5.74 -22.40
C TRP A 122 44.64 -4.97 -23.30
N ARG A 123 44.22 -3.80 -23.81
CA ARG A 123 44.93 -3.02 -24.82
C ARG A 123 46.02 -2.10 -24.26
N PHE A 124 45.80 -1.54 -23.07
CA PHE A 124 46.71 -0.58 -22.43
C PHE A 124 47.49 -1.15 -21.24
N ARG A 125 47.51 -2.48 -21.06
CA ARG A 125 48.43 -3.13 -20.11
C ARG A 125 49.90 -2.78 -20.41
N ALA A 126 50.73 -2.78 -19.37
CA ALA A 126 52.15 -2.41 -19.45
C ALA A 126 52.93 -3.15 -20.55
N SER A 127 52.65 -4.44 -20.78
CA SER A 127 53.31 -5.22 -21.83
C SER A 127 52.89 -4.86 -23.25
N ALA A 128 51.68 -4.35 -23.46
CA ALA A 128 51.13 -4.01 -24.77
C ALA A 128 51.21 -2.50 -25.08
N ASN A 129 51.38 -1.66 -24.06
CA ASN A 129 51.50 -0.21 -24.19
C ASN A 129 52.55 0.36 -23.21
N PRO A 130 53.86 0.11 -23.46
CA PRO A 130 54.93 0.50 -22.53
C PRO A 130 55.13 2.02 -22.40
N ILE A 131 54.72 2.80 -23.41
CA ILE A 131 54.81 4.26 -23.41
C ILE A 131 53.37 4.82 -23.34
N PRO A 132 52.90 5.31 -22.18
CA PRO A 132 51.55 5.83 -22.05
C PRO A 132 51.36 7.17 -22.79
N SER A 133 50.13 7.44 -23.23
CA SER A 133 49.77 8.76 -23.74
C SER A 133 49.88 9.82 -22.64
N LYS A 134 50.18 11.06 -23.03
CA LYS A 134 50.22 12.24 -22.15
C LYS A 134 48.99 13.14 -22.29
N THR A 135 48.01 12.75 -23.11
CA THR A 135 46.75 13.48 -23.26
C THR A 135 46.01 13.53 -21.93
N SER A 136 45.70 14.73 -21.43
CA SER A 136 45.04 14.93 -20.14
C SER A 136 43.56 15.27 -20.23
N HIS A 137 43.09 15.81 -21.36
CA HIS A 137 41.70 16.23 -21.53
C HIS A 137 41.29 16.21 -23.00
N ASN A 138 39.98 16.15 -23.23
CA ASN A 138 39.38 16.33 -24.55
C ASN A 138 37.95 16.90 -24.36
N THR A 139 37.82 18.20 -24.58
CA THR A 139 36.58 18.95 -24.36
C THR A 139 35.40 18.37 -25.14
N LEU A 140 35.60 17.85 -26.35
CA LEU A 140 34.51 17.27 -27.14
C LEU A 140 33.94 16.02 -26.46
N ILE A 141 34.81 15.11 -25.99
CA ILE A 141 34.38 13.87 -25.32
C ILE A 141 33.75 14.21 -23.98
N GLU A 142 34.32 15.19 -23.26
CA GLU A 142 33.77 15.72 -22.00
C GLU A 142 32.33 16.22 -22.16
N VAL A 143 32.07 17.01 -23.21
CA VAL A 143 30.71 17.48 -23.52
C VAL A 143 29.80 16.30 -23.84
N VAL A 144 30.24 15.34 -24.64
CA VAL A 144 29.42 14.17 -25.03
C VAL A 144 29.03 13.34 -23.81
N TRP A 145 29.96 12.95 -22.94
CA TRP A 145 29.62 12.14 -21.76
C TRP A 145 28.89 12.92 -20.67
N THR A 146 28.80 14.25 -20.78
CA THR A 146 28.04 15.08 -19.84
C THR A 146 26.61 15.26 -20.34
N VAL A 147 26.45 15.63 -21.62
CA VAL A 147 25.14 15.85 -22.24
C VAL A 147 24.37 14.54 -22.40
N LEU A 148 25.03 13.44 -22.80
CA LEU A 148 24.36 12.17 -23.04
C LEU A 148 23.66 11.61 -21.78
N PRO A 149 24.28 11.52 -20.60
CA PRO A 149 23.59 11.12 -19.37
C PRO A 149 22.44 12.04 -18.98
N VAL A 150 22.58 13.36 -19.17
CA VAL A 150 21.48 14.31 -18.91
C VAL A 150 20.27 13.99 -19.79
N LEU A 151 20.48 13.76 -21.08
CA LEU A 151 19.40 13.37 -21.99
C LEU A 151 18.76 12.03 -21.61
N ILE A 152 19.57 11.04 -21.21
CA ILE A 152 19.06 9.74 -20.72
C ILE A 152 18.16 9.94 -19.49
N LEU A 153 18.60 10.74 -18.52
CA LEU A 153 17.81 11.02 -17.32
C LEU A 153 16.50 11.75 -17.64
N LEU A 154 16.49 12.69 -18.60
CA LEU A 154 15.26 13.35 -19.03
C LEU A 154 14.25 12.38 -19.64
N VAL A 155 14.70 11.39 -20.43
CA VAL A 155 13.83 10.35 -21.00
C VAL A 155 13.22 9.48 -19.89
N VAL A 156 13.99 9.14 -18.86
CA VAL A 156 13.51 8.37 -17.70
C VAL A 156 12.54 9.19 -16.83
N ALA A 157 12.81 10.49 -16.65
CA ALA A 157 12.06 11.35 -15.75
C ALA A 157 10.60 11.53 -16.17
N VAL A 158 10.32 11.67 -17.48
CA VAL A 158 8.96 11.94 -17.99
C VAL A 158 7.93 10.88 -17.56
N PRO A 159 8.11 9.58 -17.86
CA PRO A 159 7.17 8.55 -17.40
C PRO A 159 7.21 8.36 -15.88
N SER A 160 8.36 8.58 -15.23
CA SER A 160 8.48 8.47 -13.77
C SER A 160 7.63 9.51 -13.03
N ILE A 161 7.61 10.76 -13.50
CA ILE A 161 6.79 11.83 -12.91
C ILE A 161 5.30 11.53 -13.10
N GLY A 162 4.91 10.97 -14.25
CA GLY A 162 3.52 10.53 -14.49
C GLY A 162 3.07 9.46 -13.49
N LEU A 163 3.87 8.41 -13.33
CA LEU A 163 3.60 7.36 -12.34
C LEU A 163 3.51 7.91 -10.91
N LEU A 164 4.43 8.82 -10.54
CA LEU A 164 4.43 9.47 -9.24
C LEU A 164 3.13 10.25 -9.01
N ALA A 165 2.69 11.03 -9.99
CA ALA A 165 1.44 11.78 -9.91
C ALA A 165 0.22 10.86 -9.72
N ASP A 166 0.18 9.73 -10.43
CA ASP A 166 -0.90 8.74 -10.29
C ASP A 166 -0.88 8.07 -8.91
N GLN A 167 0.31 7.78 -8.36
CA GLN A 167 0.47 7.17 -7.04
C GLN A 167 0.01 8.03 -5.87
N TYR A 168 0.05 9.36 -6.01
CA TYR A 168 -0.33 10.33 -4.98
C TYR A 168 -1.68 11.00 -5.26
N LYS A 169 -2.41 10.54 -6.28
CA LYS A 169 -3.76 11.01 -6.56
C LYS A 169 -4.65 10.71 -5.34
N PRO A 170 -5.37 11.72 -4.79
CA PRO A 170 -6.28 11.51 -3.68
C PRO A 170 -7.33 10.45 -4.02
N ALA A 171 -7.74 9.69 -3.00
CA ALA A 171 -8.81 8.72 -3.20
C ALA A 171 -10.12 9.43 -3.62
N PRO A 172 -10.93 8.82 -4.50
CA PRO A 172 -12.25 9.35 -4.82
C PRO A 172 -13.20 9.24 -3.61
N LYS A 173 -14.29 10.01 -3.61
CA LYS A 173 -15.20 10.14 -2.45
C LYS A 173 -15.95 8.85 -2.10
N ASP A 174 -16.10 7.94 -3.05
CA ASP A 174 -16.77 6.64 -2.93
C ASP A 174 -15.81 5.50 -2.52
N ALA A 175 -14.52 5.82 -2.33
CA ALA A 175 -13.52 4.86 -1.91
C ALA A 175 -13.88 4.23 -0.55
N LEU A 176 -13.61 2.94 -0.40
CA LEU A 176 -13.68 2.28 0.89
C LEU A 176 -12.53 2.78 1.77
N THR A 177 -12.83 3.41 2.91
CA THR A 177 -11.80 3.79 3.88
C THR A 177 -11.48 2.61 4.79
N VAL A 178 -10.20 2.30 4.92
CA VAL A 178 -9.66 1.33 5.88
C VAL A 178 -8.52 1.99 6.63
N LYS A 179 -8.56 1.94 7.96
CA LYS A 179 -7.44 2.36 8.80
C LYS A 179 -6.58 1.15 9.14
N VAL A 180 -5.28 1.33 8.98
CA VAL A 180 -4.23 0.34 9.22
C VAL A 180 -3.32 0.90 10.29
N THR A 181 -3.22 0.20 11.41
CA THR A 181 -2.36 0.57 12.53
C THR A 181 -1.23 -0.45 12.69
N GLY A 182 0.02 0.00 12.68
CA GLY A 182 1.18 -0.83 12.99
C GLY A 182 1.46 -0.87 14.49
N TYR A 183 1.61 -2.08 15.04
CA TYR A 183 1.97 -2.35 16.43
C TYR A 183 3.17 -3.29 16.49
N GLN A 184 3.95 -3.29 17.58
CA GLN A 184 4.97 -4.29 17.88
C GLN A 184 4.31 -5.60 18.34
N TRP A 185 4.24 -6.68 17.56
CA TRP A 185 4.60 -6.86 16.14
C TRP A 185 3.43 -7.54 15.42
N TYR A 186 2.41 -6.75 15.10
CA TYR A 186 1.18 -7.15 14.42
C TYR A 186 0.50 -5.93 13.77
N TRP A 187 -0.57 -6.18 13.01
CA TRP A 187 -1.35 -5.10 12.37
C TRP A 187 -2.76 -5.05 12.95
N GLY A 188 -3.28 -3.84 13.15
CA GLY A 188 -4.70 -3.58 13.42
C GLY A 188 -5.40 -3.03 12.18
N TYR A 189 -6.62 -3.50 11.92
CA TYR A 189 -7.44 -3.06 10.79
C TYR A 189 -8.82 -2.61 11.26
N GLU A 190 -9.24 -1.43 10.84
CA GLU A 190 -10.53 -0.81 11.19
C GLU A 190 -11.22 -0.30 9.93
N TYR A 191 -12.55 -0.45 9.84
CA TYR A 191 -13.36 0.03 8.70
C TYR A 191 -14.34 1.10 9.21
N PRO A 192 -13.90 2.37 9.32
CA PRO A 192 -14.68 3.41 9.97
C PRO A 192 -16.02 3.65 9.27
N ASP A 193 -16.05 3.66 7.93
CA ASP A 193 -17.27 3.90 7.15
C ASP A 193 -18.28 2.74 7.26
N ALA A 194 -17.80 1.53 7.52
CA ALA A 194 -18.63 0.35 7.72
C ALA A 194 -18.96 0.11 9.20
N GLY A 195 -18.40 0.89 10.14
CA GLY A 195 -18.59 0.69 11.57
C GLY A 195 -18.00 -0.61 12.11
N ILE A 196 -17.02 -1.21 11.41
CA ILE A 196 -16.33 -2.41 11.90
C ILE A 196 -15.16 -1.92 12.78
N PRO A 197 -15.15 -2.26 14.08
CA PRO A 197 -14.07 -1.83 14.99
C PRO A 197 -12.74 -2.48 14.61
N GLU A 198 -11.67 -2.01 15.23
CA GLU A 198 -10.34 -2.57 15.00
C GLU A 198 -10.30 -4.07 15.36
N PHE A 199 -9.76 -4.88 14.46
CA PHE A 199 -9.38 -6.26 14.73
C PHE A 199 -7.89 -6.48 14.46
N VAL A 200 -7.32 -7.43 15.21
CA VAL A 200 -5.89 -7.72 15.22
C VAL A 200 -5.55 -8.82 14.20
N SER A 201 -4.45 -8.64 13.47
CA SER A 201 -3.88 -9.57 12.52
C SER A 201 -2.48 -10.00 12.96
N ASN A 202 -2.36 -11.21 13.49
CA ASN A 202 -1.11 -11.85 13.89
C ASN A 202 -0.63 -12.85 12.84
N MET A 203 0.68 -13.08 12.80
CA MET A 203 1.27 -14.16 12.03
C MET A 203 0.79 -15.52 12.52
N LEU A 204 0.41 -16.41 11.59
CA LEU A 204 0.13 -17.81 11.93
C LEU A 204 1.40 -18.54 12.39
N THR A 205 1.24 -19.53 13.28
CA THR A 205 2.32 -20.48 13.55
C THR A 205 2.60 -21.34 12.31
N GLU A 206 3.75 -22.01 12.28
CA GLU A 206 4.11 -22.88 11.15
C GLU A 206 3.09 -24.01 10.97
N GLU A 207 2.60 -24.60 12.06
CA GLU A 207 1.61 -25.68 12.05
C GLU A 207 0.27 -25.19 11.49
N GLN A 208 -0.17 -24.00 11.89
CA GLN A 208 -1.41 -23.39 11.42
C GLN A 208 -1.33 -23.03 9.94
N ALA A 209 -0.22 -22.41 9.50
CA ALA A 209 0.00 -22.06 8.10
C ALA A 209 0.04 -23.32 7.22
N LYS A 210 0.71 -24.38 7.67
CA LYS A 210 0.74 -25.67 6.97
C LYS A 210 -0.65 -26.31 6.88
N ALA A 211 -1.44 -26.26 7.96
CA ALA A 211 -2.80 -26.80 7.99
C ALA A 211 -3.75 -26.04 7.05
N SER A 212 -3.57 -24.72 6.88
CA SER A 212 -4.35 -23.90 5.96
C SER A 212 -3.81 -23.89 4.52
N GLY A 213 -2.65 -24.50 4.28
CA GLY A 213 -1.97 -24.49 2.97
C GLY A 213 -1.45 -23.10 2.59
N GLU A 214 -1.10 -22.28 3.58
CA GLU A 214 -0.59 -20.93 3.39
C GLU A 214 0.94 -20.86 3.63
N PRO A 215 1.64 -19.92 2.98
CA PRO A 215 3.07 -19.71 3.22
C PRO A 215 3.35 -19.26 4.66
N HIS A 216 4.22 -20.00 5.37
CA HIS A 216 4.76 -19.59 6.66
C HIS A 216 5.47 -18.22 6.54
N GLN A 217 5.42 -17.41 7.60
CA GLN A 217 5.90 -16.00 7.66
C GLN A 217 5.17 -14.98 6.78
N LEU A 218 4.17 -15.40 5.98
CA LEU A 218 3.31 -14.50 5.20
C LEU A 218 1.83 -14.60 5.63
N ALA A 219 1.42 -15.78 6.10
CA ALA A 219 0.04 -16.00 6.54
C ALA A 219 -0.28 -15.31 7.86
N ALA A 220 -1.49 -14.76 7.95
CA ALA A 220 -2.05 -14.15 9.16
C ALA A 220 -3.38 -14.79 9.57
N ASP A 221 -3.71 -14.72 10.86
CA ASP A 221 -4.97 -15.23 11.42
C ASP A 221 -6.18 -14.48 10.85
N ASN A 222 -6.20 -13.15 10.93
CA ASN A 222 -7.23 -12.28 10.40
C ASN A 222 -6.68 -11.48 9.22
N ARG A 223 -7.12 -11.82 8.01
CA ARG A 223 -6.71 -11.10 6.80
C ARG A 223 -7.43 -9.76 6.68
N LEU A 224 -6.77 -8.79 6.07
CA LEU A 224 -7.42 -7.55 5.64
C LEU A 224 -8.29 -7.86 4.41
N VAL A 225 -9.62 -7.78 4.54
CA VAL A 225 -10.56 -8.13 3.47
C VAL A 225 -10.92 -6.89 2.65
N LEU A 226 -10.68 -6.91 1.34
CA LEU A 226 -10.92 -5.76 0.46
C LEU A 226 -11.77 -6.17 -0.76
N PRO A 227 -12.60 -5.28 -1.31
CA PRO A 227 -13.32 -5.55 -2.55
C PRO A 227 -12.44 -5.36 -3.78
N VAL A 228 -12.63 -6.21 -4.79
CA VAL A 228 -12.05 -5.98 -6.13
C VAL A 228 -12.84 -4.94 -6.92
N GLY A 229 -12.18 -4.20 -7.80
CA GLY A 229 -12.79 -3.25 -8.71
C GLY A 229 -13.32 -1.95 -8.07
N ARG A 230 -13.16 -1.78 -6.75
CA ARG A 230 -13.53 -0.56 -6.02
C ARG A 230 -12.29 0.20 -5.54
N PRO A 231 -12.27 1.54 -5.62
CA PRO A 231 -11.23 2.34 -4.99
C PRO A 231 -11.15 2.10 -3.48
N ILE A 232 -9.94 1.89 -2.99
CA ILE A 232 -9.63 1.70 -1.56
C ILE A 232 -8.76 2.88 -1.12
N LYS A 233 -9.09 3.44 0.04
CA LYS A 233 -8.31 4.46 0.73
C LYS A 233 -7.77 3.87 2.03
N LEU A 234 -6.48 3.60 2.07
CA LEU A 234 -5.80 3.23 3.30
C LEU A 234 -5.37 4.48 4.05
N ILE A 235 -5.68 4.52 5.34
CA ILE A 235 -5.12 5.44 6.33
C ILE A 235 -4.15 4.66 7.20
N ILE A 236 -2.85 4.91 7.05
CA ILE A 236 -1.78 4.10 7.62
C ILE A 236 -1.06 4.91 8.70
N THR A 237 -0.94 4.35 9.90
CA THR A 237 -0.29 4.98 11.07
C THR A 237 0.40 3.94 11.95
N GLY A 238 1.34 4.36 12.78
CA GLY A 238 1.93 3.53 13.85
C GLY A 238 1.33 3.88 15.20
N ALA A 239 1.28 2.92 16.12
CA ALA A 239 0.90 3.15 17.52
C ALA A 239 2.10 3.25 18.47
N ASP A 240 3.26 2.69 18.09
CA ASP A 240 4.46 2.61 18.93
C ASP A 240 5.71 3.16 18.22
N VAL A 241 6.28 2.39 17.30
CA VAL A 241 7.45 2.74 16.48
C VAL A 241 7.03 2.88 15.01
N ILE A 242 8.00 3.22 14.16
CA ILE A 242 7.74 3.25 12.72
C ILE A 242 7.66 1.81 12.20
N HIS A 243 6.62 1.54 11.40
CA HIS A 243 6.48 0.34 10.59
C HIS A 243 6.29 0.76 9.12
N SER A 244 6.17 -0.20 8.19
CA SER A 244 5.80 0.13 6.81
C SER A 244 4.91 -0.94 6.23
N PHE A 245 3.72 -0.52 5.81
CA PHE A 245 2.71 -1.41 5.23
C PHE A 245 3.03 -1.60 3.74
N ALA A 246 3.59 -2.76 3.40
CA ALA A 246 4.05 -3.04 2.04
C ALA A 246 3.47 -4.35 1.47
N VAL A 247 2.78 -4.25 0.34
CA VAL A 247 2.21 -5.37 -0.42
C VAL A 247 2.74 -5.29 -1.86
N PRO A 248 3.81 -6.03 -2.20
CA PRO A 248 4.55 -5.86 -3.45
C PRO A 248 3.73 -6.03 -4.72
N SER A 249 2.81 -6.99 -4.74
CA SER A 249 1.92 -7.30 -5.88
C SER A 249 0.81 -6.27 -6.11
N LEU A 250 0.59 -5.36 -5.15
CA LEU A 250 -0.37 -4.27 -5.27
C LEU A 250 0.30 -2.91 -5.50
N TRP A 251 1.63 -2.85 -5.55
CA TRP A 251 2.40 -1.61 -5.63
C TRP A 251 2.10 -0.63 -4.47
N VAL A 252 1.83 -1.19 -3.29
CA VAL A 252 1.56 -0.45 -2.07
C VAL A 252 2.76 -0.57 -1.16
N LYS A 253 3.34 0.57 -0.80
CA LYS A 253 4.28 0.73 0.32
C LYS A 253 4.07 2.11 0.91
N MET A 254 3.86 2.17 2.23
CA MET A 254 3.70 3.44 2.95
C MET A 254 4.04 3.21 4.42
N ASP A 255 4.79 4.14 4.99
CA ASP A 255 5.22 4.04 6.38
C ASP A 255 4.06 4.34 7.33
N ALA A 256 3.95 3.52 8.36
CA ALA A 256 3.08 3.69 9.51
C ALA A 256 3.88 4.45 10.57
N VAL A 257 3.71 5.78 10.61
CA VAL A 257 4.48 6.67 11.47
C VAL A 257 3.61 7.12 12.65
N PRO A 258 4.02 6.89 13.91
CA PRO A 258 3.30 7.40 15.08
C PRO A 258 3.08 8.92 15.00
N GLY A 259 1.86 9.36 15.27
CA GLY A 259 1.48 10.78 15.22
C GLY A 259 1.19 11.32 13.82
N ARG A 260 1.17 10.48 12.76
CA ARG A 260 0.86 10.90 11.39
C ARG A 260 -0.04 9.89 10.67
N LEU A 261 -1.11 10.39 10.07
CA LEU A 261 -1.99 9.61 9.21
C LEU A 261 -1.54 9.72 7.75
N ASN A 262 -0.97 8.64 7.21
CA ASN A 262 -0.60 8.56 5.80
C ASN A 262 -1.75 8.02 4.95
N GLU A 263 -2.00 8.63 3.81
CA GLU A 263 -3.01 8.16 2.86
C GLU A 263 -2.37 7.42 1.68
N LYS A 264 -2.93 6.27 1.31
CA LYS A 264 -2.63 5.59 0.05
C LYS A 264 -3.89 5.09 -0.62
N SER A 265 -4.03 5.34 -1.92
CA SER A 265 -5.16 4.88 -2.72
C SER A 265 -4.72 3.85 -3.77
N PHE A 266 -5.56 2.85 -4.01
CA PHE A 266 -5.39 1.86 -5.09
C PHE A 266 -6.69 1.11 -5.36
N THR A 267 -6.71 0.25 -6.38
CA THR A 267 -7.83 -0.62 -6.72
C THR A 267 -7.28 -1.98 -7.13
N ILE A 268 -7.78 -3.03 -6.49
CA ILE A 268 -7.38 -4.41 -6.79
C ILE A 268 -8.21 -4.92 -7.97
N GLU A 269 -7.55 -5.44 -9.00
CA GLU A 269 -8.21 -5.82 -10.25
C GLU A 269 -8.79 -7.24 -10.26
N LYS A 270 -8.25 -8.15 -9.45
CA LYS A 270 -8.61 -9.57 -9.46
C LYS A 270 -8.84 -10.10 -8.05
N PRO A 271 -9.78 -11.05 -7.86
CA PRO A 271 -9.90 -11.75 -6.58
C PRO A 271 -8.65 -12.59 -6.29
N GLY A 272 -8.27 -12.67 -5.02
CA GLY A 272 -7.08 -13.42 -4.62
C GLY A 272 -6.63 -13.12 -3.19
N VAL A 273 -5.59 -13.84 -2.77
CA VAL A 273 -4.88 -13.56 -1.52
C VAL A 273 -3.55 -12.87 -1.86
N TYR A 274 -3.29 -11.72 -1.26
CA TYR A 274 -2.11 -10.89 -1.52
C TYR A 274 -1.29 -10.73 -0.25
N TYR A 275 -0.03 -11.13 -0.32
CA TYR A 275 0.89 -11.11 0.79
C TYR A 275 1.84 -9.93 0.75
N GLY A 276 2.16 -9.45 1.94
CA GLY A 276 3.09 -8.37 2.21
C GLY A 276 3.83 -8.60 3.52
N GLN A 277 4.78 -7.74 3.81
CA GLN A 277 5.56 -7.78 5.05
C GLN A 277 5.82 -6.36 5.56
N CYS A 278 6.10 -6.24 6.85
CA CYS A 278 6.63 -5.00 7.38
C CYS A 278 7.94 -4.64 6.68
N SER A 279 8.06 -3.38 6.29
CA SER A 279 9.07 -2.92 5.33
C SER A 279 9.93 -1.77 5.88
N GLU A 280 9.88 -1.56 7.19
CA GLU A 280 10.66 -0.61 7.98
C GLU A 280 11.04 -1.26 9.32
N LEU A 281 12.30 -1.16 9.73
CA LEU A 281 12.83 -1.90 10.88
C LEU A 281 12.14 -1.46 12.19
N CYS A 282 11.36 -2.37 12.79
CA CYS A 282 10.51 -2.08 13.95
C CYS A 282 10.84 -2.90 15.22
N GLY A 283 12.01 -3.55 15.26
CA GLY A 283 12.52 -4.27 16.43
C GLY A 283 12.63 -5.79 16.25
N ALA A 284 12.66 -6.51 17.37
CA ALA A 284 13.06 -7.92 17.42
C ALA A 284 12.24 -8.87 16.54
N ARG A 285 10.94 -8.59 16.34
CA ARG A 285 10.08 -9.40 15.49
C ARG A 285 9.69 -8.74 14.17
N HIS A 286 10.54 -7.83 13.67
CA HIS A 286 10.32 -7.13 12.39
C HIS A 286 9.95 -8.06 11.22
N GLY A 287 10.60 -9.23 11.11
CA GLY A 287 10.32 -10.23 10.07
C GLY A 287 9.07 -11.10 10.30
N PHE A 288 8.34 -10.93 11.42
CA PHE A 288 7.27 -11.84 11.85
C PHE A 288 5.92 -11.14 12.06
N MET A 289 5.67 -10.07 11.30
CA MET A 289 4.40 -9.33 11.29
C MET A 289 3.89 -9.12 9.86
N PRO A 290 3.48 -10.20 9.18
CA PRO A 290 3.11 -10.13 7.78
C PRO A 290 1.78 -9.43 7.57
N ILE A 291 1.53 -9.13 6.30
CA ILE A 291 0.28 -8.59 5.81
C ILE A 291 -0.32 -9.66 4.89
N ALA A 292 -1.57 -10.04 5.15
CA ALA A 292 -2.33 -10.89 4.25
C ALA A 292 -3.64 -10.19 3.92
N ILE A 293 -3.83 -9.87 2.64
CA ILE A 293 -5.04 -9.25 2.10
C ILE A 293 -5.85 -10.32 1.39
N GLU A 294 -7.15 -10.34 1.61
CA GLU A 294 -8.10 -11.17 0.87
C GLU A 294 -8.99 -10.27 0.02
N ALA A 295 -8.76 -10.27 -1.30
CA ALA A 295 -9.55 -9.49 -2.24
C ALA A 295 -10.75 -10.31 -2.71
N LEU A 296 -11.94 -9.89 -2.34
CA LEU A 296 -13.20 -10.59 -2.62
C LEU A 296 -13.97 -9.91 -3.76
N PRO A 297 -14.75 -10.68 -4.55
CA PRO A 297 -15.82 -10.13 -5.37
C PRO A 297 -16.76 -9.24 -4.53
N PRO A 298 -17.31 -8.14 -5.08
CA PRO A 298 -18.11 -7.18 -4.30
C PRO A 298 -19.22 -7.82 -3.45
N ALA A 299 -19.97 -8.79 -4.01
CA ALA A 299 -21.03 -9.47 -3.28
C ALA A 299 -20.52 -10.27 -2.06
N GLN A 300 -19.34 -10.89 -2.16
CA GLN A 300 -18.74 -11.61 -1.04
C GLN A 300 -18.13 -10.65 -0.01
N PHE A 301 -17.59 -9.52 -0.46
CA PHE A 301 -17.16 -8.45 0.43
C PHE A 301 -18.33 -7.90 1.24
N ASP A 302 -19.47 -7.63 0.60
CA ASP A 302 -20.67 -7.15 1.28
C ASP A 302 -21.18 -8.17 2.32
N GLN A 303 -21.19 -9.46 1.95
CA GLN A 303 -21.49 -10.55 2.89
C GLN A 303 -20.52 -10.56 4.08
N TRP A 304 -19.22 -10.36 3.83
CA TRP A 304 -18.20 -10.28 4.87
C TRP A 304 -18.46 -9.11 5.81
N VAL A 305 -18.72 -7.90 5.29
CA VAL A 305 -19.05 -6.71 6.11
C VAL A 305 -20.23 -6.98 7.03
N LEU A 306 -21.32 -7.56 6.50
CA LEU A 306 -22.50 -7.90 7.31
C LEU A 306 -22.19 -8.96 8.37
N SER A 307 -21.33 -9.94 8.06
CA SER A 307 -20.92 -10.97 9.03
C SER A 307 -20.10 -10.41 10.20
N GLN A 308 -19.42 -9.28 9.99
CA GLN A 308 -18.69 -8.54 11.03
C GLN A 308 -19.60 -7.57 11.81
N GLY A 309 -20.91 -7.52 11.52
CA GLY A 309 -21.84 -6.55 12.12
C GLY A 309 -21.70 -5.13 11.55
N GLY A 310 -20.95 -4.98 10.44
CA GLY A 310 -20.78 -3.71 9.76
C GLY A 310 -21.98 -3.31 8.90
N LYS A 311 -21.96 -2.07 8.42
CA LYS A 311 -22.98 -1.48 7.55
C LYS A 311 -22.43 -1.33 6.13
N LEU A 312 -23.26 -1.64 5.15
CA LEU A 312 -22.90 -1.41 3.75
C LEU A 312 -23.02 0.08 3.42
N PRO A 313 -22.04 0.68 2.70
CA PRO A 313 -22.16 2.05 2.24
C PRO A 313 -23.35 2.18 1.28
N GLY A 314 -24.29 3.08 1.58
CA GLY A 314 -25.52 3.29 0.82
C GLY A 314 -26.78 2.64 1.41
N ALA A 315 -26.69 1.90 2.52
CA ALA A 315 -27.86 1.49 3.28
C ALA A 315 -28.44 2.71 4.02
N ALA A 316 -29.41 3.39 3.41
CA ALA A 316 -30.29 4.30 4.15
C ALA A 316 -30.89 3.52 5.35
N PRO A 317 -31.03 4.14 6.54
CA PRO A 317 -31.74 3.48 7.62
C PRO A 317 -33.12 3.09 7.09
N ALA A 318 -33.47 1.81 7.24
CA ALA A 318 -34.80 1.32 6.91
C ALA A 318 -35.79 2.28 7.58
N ALA A 319 -36.53 3.03 6.76
CA ALA A 319 -37.61 3.85 7.26
C ALA A 319 -38.49 2.91 8.08
N ALA A 320 -38.60 3.18 9.38
CA ALA A 320 -39.56 2.52 10.23
C ALA A 320 -40.90 2.57 9.48
N GLU A 321 -41.44 1.39 9.14
CA GLU A 321 -42.79 1.29 8.59
C GLU A 321 -43.69 2.09 9.50
N THR A 322 -44.15 3.23 9.00
CA THR A 322 -45.16 4.01 9.66
C THR A 322 -46.41 3.16 9.63
N ALA A 323 -46.80 2.69 10.81
CA ALA A 323 -48.04 1.97 11.03
C ALA A 323 -49.16 2.66 10.25
N GLN A 324 -49.75 1.92 9.32
CA GLN A 324 -50.81 2.36 8.45
C GLN A 324 -51.97 2.86 9.32
N ALA A 325 -52.22 4.18 9.29
CA ALA A 325 -53.34 4.78 9.97
C ALA A 325 -54.65 4.22 9.39
N ALA A 326 -55.48 3.66 10.27
CA ALA A 326 -56.80 3.14 9.93
C ALA A 326 -57.66 4.23 9.26
N ALA A 327 -58.24 3.89 8.11
CA ALA A 327 -59.21 4.73 7.42
C ALA A 327 -60.50 4.87 8.26
N PRO A 328 -61.10 6.07 8.37
CA PRO A 328 -62.38 6.23 9.04
C PRO A 328 -63.52 5.65 8.20
N ALA A 329 -64.43 4.93 8.87
CA ALA A 329 -65.63 4.35 8.30
C ALA A 329 -66.57 5.42 7.73
N ALA A 330 -67.11 5.16 6.54
CA ALA A 330 -68.09 6.02 5.88
C ALA A 330 -69.45 5.99 6.60
N ALA A 331 -69.99 7.18 6.90
CA ALA A 331 -71.39 7.37 7.27
C ALA A 331 -72.24 7.64 6.01
N PRO A 332 -73.49 7.18 5.94
CA PRO A 332 -74.34 7.39 4.77
C PRO A 332 -74.95 8.78 4.81
N VAL A 333 -74.97 9.47 3.66
CA VAL A 333 -75.72 10.72 3.49
C VAL A 333 -76.83 10.48 2.49
N ALA A 334 -78.07 10.58 2.98
CA ALA A 334 -79.28 10.61 2.18
C ALA A 334 -79.63 12.06 1.80
N ASP A 335 -80.10 12.19 0.57
CA ASP A 335 -81.05 13.17 0.05
C ASP A 335 -80.71 14.68 -0.06
N ALA A 336 -80.52 15.06 -1.34
CA ALA A 336 -81.42 15.90 -2.14
C ALA A 336 -81.33 17.44 -2.11
N LYS A 337 -81.27 17.97 -3.35
CA LYS A 337 -81.75 19.29 -3.86
C LYS A 337 -81.00 20.52 -3.32
N LEU A 338 -80.54 21.47 -4.14
CA LEU A 338 -80.86 21.99 -5.47
C LEU A 338 -79.58 22.51 -6.13
#